data_AF-A0A355DDB9-F1
#
_entry.id   AF-A0A355DDB9-F1
#
_cell.length_a   1.000
_cell.length_b   1.000
_cell.length_c   1.000
_cell.angle_alpha   90.00
_cell.angle_beta   90.00
_cell.angle_gamma   90.00
#
_symmetry.space_group_name_H-M   'P 1'
#
loop_
_entity.id
_entity.type
_entity.pdbx_description
1 polymer ?
#
loop_
_entity_poly.entity_id
_entity_poly.type
_entity_poly.pdbx_seq_one_letter_code
_entity_poly.pdbx_strand_id
1 'polypeptide(L)'
;NRFRVEAPFAPAGDQPRAIDELTDALEGGERFITLLGITGSGKSATVAWTIERVQRPTLVIAPNKSLAAQLANELREFFPGNRVEYFVSY
;
A
#
# COMPACT_ATOMS: atom_id res chain seq x y z
N ASN A 1 -6.74 -1.74 -16.55
CA ASN A 1 -7.43 -1.07 -15.42
C ASN A 1 -6.40 -0.42 -14.53
N ARG A 2 -6.57 0.87 -14.24
CA ARG A 2 -5.65 1.65 -13.41
C ARG A 2 -6.01 1.48 -11.93
N PHE A 3 -5.04 1.30 -11.04
CA PHE A 3 -5.25 1.38 -9.60
C PHE A 3 -5.65 2.81 -9.23
N ARG A 4 -6.66 2.96 -8.38
CA ARG A 4 -7.12 4.27 -7.90
C ARG A 4 -7.47 4.17 -6.42
N VAL A 5 -6.84 5.00 -5.59
CA VAL A 5 -7.20 5.07 -4.17
C VAL A 5 -8.45 5.94 -4.00
N GLU A 6 -9.40 5.44 -3.22
CA GLU A 6 -10.52 6.21 -2.70
C GLU A 6 -10.36 6.30 -1.18
N ALA A 7 -10.20 7.52 -0.67
CA ALA A 7 -10.09 7.79 0.76
C ALA A 7 -10.72 9.16 1.07
N PRO A 8 -11.34 9.35 2.25
CA PRO A 8 -11.90 10.63 2.66
C PRO A 8 -10.82 11.64 3.12
N PHE A 9 -9.54 11.27 3.03
CA PHE A 9 -8.39 12.06 3.44
C PHE A 9 -7.29 12.01 2.38
N ALA A 10 -6.41 13.01 2.40
CA ALA A 10 -5.22 13.07 1.57
C ALA A 10 -3.96 12.70 2.36
N PRO A 11 -2.85 12.34 1.69
CA PRO A 11 -1.56 12.17 2.36
C PRO A 11 -1.19 13.39 3.20
N ALA A 12 -0.78 13.17 4.45
CA ALA A 12 -0.45 14.23 5.40
C ALA A 12 0.84 13.93 6.19
N GLY A 13 1.40 14.95 6.86
CA GLY A 13 2.66 14.83 7.59
C GLY A 13 3.81 14.41 6.66
N ASP A 14 4.55 13.36 7.04
CA ASP A 14 5.66 12.83 6.24
C ASP A 14 5.22 11.90 5.10
N GLN A 15 3.93 11.56 5.00
CA GLN A 15 3.42 10.62 3.99
C GLN A 15 3.71 11.07 2.55
N PRO A 16 3.49 12.34 2.13
CA PRO A 16 3.78 12.77 0.76
C PRO A 16 5.22 12.47 0.35
N ARG A 17 6.20 12.86 1.20
CA ARG A 17 7.62 12.61 0.95
C ARG A 17 7.92 11.11 0.89
N ALA A 18 7.40 10.33 1.84
CA ALA A 18 7.61 8.89 1.84
C ALA A 18 7.07 8.22 0.57
N ILE A 19 5.91 8.66 0.08
CA ILE A 19 5.33 8.13 -1.17
C ILE A 19 6.22 8.47 -2.37
N ASP A 20 6.73 9.70 -2.44
CA ASP A 20 7.62 10.12 -3.53
C ASP A 20 8.94 9.32 -3.50
N GLU A 21 9.59 9.22 -2.34
CA GLU A 21 10.83 8.43 -2.18
C GLU A 21 10.64 6.94 -2.54
N LEU A 22 9.52 6.34 -2.12
CA LEU A 22 9.20 4.95 -2.48
C LEU A 22 8.95 4.79 -3.99
N THR A 23 8.24 5.75 -4.60
CA THR A 23 7.92 5.72 -6.04
C THR A 23 9.20 5.85 -6.86
N ASP A 24 10.03 6.84 -6.54
CA ASP A 24 11.30 7.10 -7.24
C ASP A 24 12.25 5.90 -7.15
N ALA A 25 12.38 5.30 -5.98
CA ALA A 25 13.21 4.10 -5.81
C ALA A 25 12.67 2.91 -6.63
N LEU A 26 11.35 2.69 -6.64
CA LEU A 26 10.72 1.61 -7.41
C LEU A 26 10.89 1.80 -8.92
N GLU A 27 10.75 3.03 -9.42
CA GLU A 27 10.92 3.39 -10.82
C GLU A 27 12.40 3.40 -11.24
N GLY A 28 13.29 3.76 -10.32
CA GLY A 28 14.74 3.65 -10.48
C GLY A 28 15.28 2.21 -10.52
N GLY A 29 14.42 1.21 -10.29
CA GLY A 29 14.76 -0.21 -10.36
C GLY A 29 15.37 -0.77 -9.07
N GLU A 30 15.28 -0.05 -7.96
CA GLU A 30 15.75 -0.54 -6.67
C GLU A 30 14.96 -1.78 -6.25
N ARG A 31 15.69 -2.84 -5.93
CA ARG A 31 15.07 -4.15 -5.60
C ARG A 31 14.59 -4.22 -4.16
N PHE A 32 15.26 -3.50 -3.25
CA PHE A 32 15.01 -3.57 -1.82
C PHE A 32 14.85 -2.17 -1.26
N ILE A 33 13.65 -1.85 -0.80
CA ILE A 33 13.27 -0.53 -0.28
C ILE A 33 12.59 -0.75 1.06
N THR A 34 12.87 0.12 2.04
CA THR A 34 12.29 0.02 3.38
C THR A 34 11.57 1.31 3.74
N LEU A 35 10.27 1.21 4.00
CA LEU A 35 9.49 2.31 4.60
C LEU A 35 9.68 2.28 6.13
N LEU A 36 10.49 3.19 6.65
CA LEU A 36 10.64 3.39 8.10
C LEU A 36 9.49 4.27 8.61
N GLY A 37 8.56 3.69 9.36
CA GLY A 37 7.43 4.43 9.90
C GLY A 37 7.04 3.97 11.31
N ILE A 38 6.76 4.92 12.19
CA ILE A 38 6.26 4.66 13.55
C ILE A 38 4.84 4.06 13.53
N THR A 39 4.41 3.45 14.63
CA THR A 39 3.01 2.98 14.77
C THR A 39 2.06 4.18 14.69
N GLY A 40 0.92 4.00 14.00
CA GLY A 40 -0.08 5.08 13.82
C GLY A 40 0.20 6.06 12.68
N SER A 41 1.35 5.98 12.00
CA SER A 41 1.70 6.89 10.88
C SER A 41 0.93 6.64 9.57
N GLY A 42 0.01 5.66 9.53
CA GLY A 42 -0.78 5.36 8.33
C GLY A 42 0.00 4.61 7.24
N LYS A 43 0.92 3.70 7.62
CA LYS A 43 1.74 2.92 6.67
C LYS A 43 0.93 2.23 5.56
N SER A 44 -0.24 1.65 5.88
CA SER A 44 -1.10 1.01 4.87
C SER A 44 -1.55 2.00 3.80
N ALA A 45 -1.95 3.22 4.19
CA ALA A 45 -2.36 4.26 3.25
C ALA A 45 -1.17 4.76 2.40
N THR A 46 0.00 4.98 3.02
CA THR A 46 1.26 5.30 2.30
C THR A 46 1.57 4.27 1.22
N VAL A 47 1.47 2.98 1.55
CA VAL A 47 1.68 1.89 0.58
C VAL A 47 0.59 1.88 -0.49
N ALA A 48 -0.68 2.10 -0.16
CA ALA A 48 -1.77 2.18 -1.14
C ALA A 48 -1.55 3.31 -2.16
N TRP A 49 -1.22 4.53 -1.71
CA TRP A 49 -0.90 5.64 -2.61
C TRP A 49 0.36 5.39 -3.44
N THR A 50 1.33 4.66 -2.90
CA THR A 50 2.51 4.23 -3.67
C THR A 50 2.10 3.25 -4.78
N ILE A 51 1.26 2.25 -4.49
CA ILE A 51 0.70 1.30 -5.48
C ILE A 51 -0.06 2.06 -6.59
N GLU A 52 -0.86 3.06 -6.22
CA GLU A 52 -1.55 3.92 -7.17
C GLU A 52 -0.59 4.77 -8.02
N ARG A 53 0.54 5.23 -7.51
CA ARG A 53 1.53 5.93 -8.35
C ARG A 53 2.19 4.98 -9.35
N VAL A 54 2.72 3.85 -8.87
CA VAL A 54 3.56 2.95 -9.70
C VAL A 54 2.76 2.05 -10.63
N GLN A 55 1.46 1.85 -10.39
CA GLN A 55 0.56 1.07 -11.25
C GLN A 55 0.99 -0.39 -11.50
N ARG A 56 1.53 -1.05 -10.47
CA ARG A 56 2.04 -2.43 -10.57
C ARG A 56 1.17 -3.40 -9.78
N PRO A 57 0.86 -4.59 -10.33
CA PRO A 57 0.29 -5.68 -9.54
C PRO A 57 1.16 -5.95 -8.32
N THR A 58 0.56 -5.99 -7.14
CA THR A 58 1.28 -6.00 -5.87
C THR A 58 0.86 -7.20 -5.03
N LEU A 59 1.85 -7.90 -4.47
CA LEU A 59 1.65 -8.96 -3.48
C LEU A 59 2.02 -8.41 -2.10
N VAL A 60 1.07 -8.43 -1.17
CA VAL A 60 1.30 -8.06 0.24
C VAL A 60 1.39 -9.34 1.06
N ILE A 61 2.51 -9.50 1.78
CA ILE A 61 2.78 -10.68 2.62
C ILE A 61 2.69 -10.25 4.08
N ALA A 62 1.90 -10.97 4.87
CA ALA A 62 1.72 -10.73 6.30
C ALA A 62 2.17 -11.95 7.10
N PRO A 63 2.65 -11.77 8.36
CA PRO A 63 3.23 -12.84 9.16
C PRO A 63 2.18 -13.78 9.78
N ASN A 64 0.88 -13.44 9.74
CA ASN A 64 -0.19 -14.28 10.28
C ASN A 64 -1.54 -13.98 9.60
N LYS A 65 -2.51 -14.90 9.76
CA LYS A 65 -3.85 -14.82 9.15
C LYS A 65 -4.62 -13.58 9.60
N SER A 66 -4.49 -13.16 10.86
CA SER A 66 -5.22 -11.99 11.39
C SER A 66 -4.78 -10.69 10.71
N LEU A 67 -3.47 -10.44 10.62
CA LEU A 67 -2.94 -9.24 9.95
C LEU A 67 -3.20 -9.29 8.45
N ALA A 68 -3.11 -10.49 7.84
CA ALA A 68 -3.43 -10.67 6.43
C ALA A 68 -4.89 -10.26 6.13
N ALA A 69 -5.84 -10.69 6.97
CA ALA A 69 -7.24 -10.32 6.83
C ALA A 69 -7.47 -8.81 7.05
N GLN A 70 -6.83 -8.22 8.06
CA GLN A 70 -6.89 -6.78 8.32
C GLN A 70 -6.41 -5.97 7.10
N LEU A 71 -5.21 -6.27 6.59
CA LEU A 71 -4.63 -5.57 5.44
C LEU A 71 -5.48 -5.75 4.18
N ALA A 72 -6.04 -6.95 3.96
CA ALA A 72 -6.93 -7.19 2.82
C ALA A 72 -8.20 -6.33 2.89
N ASN A 73 -8.78 -6.16 4.08
CA ASN A 73 -9.95 -5.29 4.26
C ASN A 73 -9.59 -3.81 4.09
N GLU A 74 -8.50 -3.34 4.70
CA GLU A 74 -8.01 -1.96 4.51
C GLU A 74 -7.76 -1.67 3.02
N LEU A 75 -7.12 -2.58 2.29
CA LEU A 75 -6.86 -2.40 0.86
C LEU A 75 -8.13 -2.46 0.02
N ARG A 76 -9.16 -3.24 0.39
CA ARG A 76 -10.47 -3.21 -0.28
C ARG A 76 -11.16 -1.86 -0.11
N GLU A 77 -11.04 -1.26 1.08
CA GLU A 77 -11.55 0.08 1.34
C GLU A 77 -10.82 1.14 0.52
N PHE A 78 -9.49 1.03 0.42
CA PHE A 78 -8.70 1.96 -0.41
C PHE A 78 -8.92 1.77 -1.91
N PHE A 79 -9.19 0.56 -2.39
CA PHE A 79 -9.31 0.24 -3.81
C PHE A 79 -10.67 -0.38 -4.19
N PRO A 80 -11.80 0.30 -3.94
CA PRO A 80 -13.13 -0.28 -4.15
C PRO A 80 -13.42 -0.61 -5.62
N GLY A 81 -12.74 0.09 -6.55
CA GLY A 81 -12.83 -0.14 -7.99
C GLY A 81 -11.81 -1.14 -8.57
N ASN A 82 -10.94 -1.72 -7.73
CA ASN A 82 -9.92 -2.69 -8.18
C ASN A 82 -10.11 -4.07 -7.52
N ARG A 83 -9.44 -5.08 -8.05
CA ARG A 83 -9.49 -6.44 -7.49
C ARG A 83 -8.50 -6.57 -6.34
N VAL A 84 -9.02 -6.76 -5.13
CA VAL A 84 -8.23 -7.04 -3.93
C VAL A 84 -8.59 -8.43 -3.41
N GLU A 85 -7.70 -9.37 -3.65
CA GLU A 85 -7.87 -10.79 -3.33
C GLU A 85 -7.20 -11.15 -2.01
N TYR A 86 -7.76 -12.13 -1.32
CA TYR A 86 -7.22 -12.65 -0.06
C TYR A 86 -6.88 -14.14 -0.22
N PHE A 87 -5.61 -14.49 -0.02
CA PHE A 87 -5.10 -15.84 -0.25
C PHE A 87 -4.34 -16.35 0.98
N VAL A 88 -4.88 -17.36 1.64
CA VAL A 88 -4.29 -18.04 2.80
C VAL A 88 -4.58 -19.54 2.73
N SER A 89 -3.83 -20.36 3.47
CA SER A 89 -4.18 -21.76 3.64
C SER A 89 -5.53 -21.89 4.36
N TYR A 90 -6.25 -22.98 4.07
CA TYR A 90 -7.32 -23.47 4.92
C TYR A 90 -6.81 -23.67 6.36
#